data_AF-A0A6M0C7D8-F1
#
_entry.id   AF-A0A6M0C7D8-F1
#
_cell.length_a   1.000
_cell.length_b   1.000
_cell.length_c   1.000
_cell.angle_alpha   90.00
_cell.angle_beta   90.00
_cell.angle_gamma   90.00
#
_symmetry.space_group_name_H-M   'P 1'
#
loop_
_entity.id
_entity.type
_entity.pdbx_description
1 polymer ?
#
loop_
_entity_poly.entity_id
_entity_poly.type
_entity_poly.pdbx_seq_one_letter_code
_entity_poly.pdbx_strand_id
1 'polypeptide(L)'
;MKILIVGNGGREHAIAWKLSHSPQVQQIFCTPGNGGTATLQKCQNIPIPVEDFPALKQLIADQNISLVVVGPEIPLALGIT
;
A
#
# COMPACT_ATOMS: atom_id res chain seq x y z
N MET A 1 3.23 -13.54 1.45
CA MET A 1 3.67 -12.38 0.65
C MET A 1 3.34 -11.09 1.35
N LYS A 2 4.16 -10.06 1.14
CA LYS A 2 3.93 -8.69 1.63
C LYS A 2 3.50 -7.81 0.47
N ILE A 3 2.53 -6.94 0.70
CA ILE A 3 1.89 -6.10 -0.32
C ILE A 3 2.05 -4.63 0.07
N LEU A 4 2.28 -3.76 -0.91
CA LEU A 4 2.15 -2.31 -0.78
C LEU A 4 0.89 -1.85 -1.49
N ILE A 5 0.07 -1.06 -0.82
CA ILE A 5 -1.05 -0.32 -1.41
C ILE A 5 -0.70 1.17 -1.38
N VAL A 6 -0.72 1.79 -2.55
CA VAL A 6 -0.47 3.23 -2.71
C VAL A 6 -1.82 3.93 -2.80
N GLY A 7 -2.03 4.93 -1.94
CA GLY A 7 -3.25 5.72 -1.80
C GLY A 7 -3.86 5.67 -0.39
N ASN A 8 -4.88 6.52 -0.19
CA ASN A 8 -5.53 6.75 1.09
C ASN A 8 -7.06 6.87 0.99
N GLY A 9 -7.66 6.54 -0.15
CA GLY A 9 -9.09 6.61 -0.37
C GLY A 9 -9.86 5.39 0.11
N GLY A 10 -11.17 5.40 -0.12
CA GLY A 10 -12.05 4.26 0.18
C GLY A 10 -11.78 3.04 -0.72
N ARG A 11 -11.31 3.26 -1.95
CA ARG A 11 -10.91 2.18 -2.87
C ARG A 11 -9.75 1.39 -2.29
N GLU A 12 -8.72 2.07 -1.81
CA GLU A 12 -7.55 1.43 -1.23
C GLU A 12 -7.90 0.71 0.07
N HIS A 13 -8.83 1.27 0.86
CA HIS A 13 -9.40 0.56 2.00
C HIS A 13 -10.07 -0.75 1.59
N ALA A 14 -10.97 -0.73 0.60
CA ALA A 14 -11.69 -1.93 0.17
C ALA A 14 -10.74 -3.01 -0.37
N ILE A 15 -9.69 -2.61 -1.09
CA ILE A 15 -8.63 -3.51 -1.58
C ILE A 15 -7.85 -4.11 -0.39
N ALA A 16 -7.39 -3.28 0.55
CA ALA A 16 -6.68 -3.72 1.75
C ALA A 16 -7.53 -4.70 2.57
N TRP A 17 -8.81 -4.38 2.75
CA TRP A 17 -9.78 -5.23 3.43
C TRP A 17 -9.90 -6.56 2.72
N LYS A 18 -10.05 -6.59 1.38
CA LYS A 18 -10.20 -7.87 0.68
C LYS A 18 -8.94 -8.72 0.72
N LEU A 19 -7.77 -8.09 0.58
CA LEU A 19 -6.48 -8.79 0.58
C LEU A 19 -6.10 -9.35 1.96
N SER A 20 -6.51 -8.69 3.05
CA SER A 20 -6.19 -9.15 4.41
C SER A 20 -6.77 -10.54 4.73
N HIS A 21 -7.88 -10.92 4.07
CA HIS A 21 -8.52 -12.22 4.22
C HIS A 21 -7.76 -13.36 3.56
N SER A 22 -6.82 -13.09 2.65
CA SER A 22 -6.04 -14.14 2.00
C SER A 22 -5.03 -14.76 2.97
N PRO A 23 -4.98 -16.11 3.11
CA PRO A 23 -3.97 -16.77 3.94
C PRO A 23 -2.55 -16.63 3.37
N GLN A 24 -2.41 -16.32 2.07
CA GLN A 24 -1.11 -16.11 1.43
C GLN A 24 -0.53 -14.72 1.74
N VAL A 25 -1.37 -13.77 2.19
CA VAL A 25 -0.96 -12.41 2.56
C VAL A 25 -0.54 -12.38 4.03
N GLN A 26 0.70 -11.97 4.26
CA GLN A 26 1.32 -11.88 5.58
C GLN A 26 1.22 -10.46 6.16
N GLN A 27 1.42 -9.44 5.33
CA GLN A 27 1.37 -8.02 5.71
C GLN A 27 1.00 -7.16 4.51
N ILE A 28 0.28 -6.08 4.77
CA ILE A 28 -0.15 -5.05 3.82
C ILE A 28 0.34 -3.71 4.37
N PHE A 29 1.15 -3.01 3.60
CA PHE A 29 1.57 -1.65 3.87
C PHE A 29 0.69 -0.69 3.08
N CYS A 30 0.16 0.35 3.70
CA CYS A 30 -0.64 1.39 3.04
C CYS A 30 0.11 2.71 3.09
N THR A 31 0.25 3.39 1.95
CA THR A 31 1.01 4.66 1.84
C THR A 31 0.15 5.75 1.19
N PRO A 32 -0.23 6.84 1.90
CA PRO A 32 -0.11 7.00 3.36
C PRO A 32 -1.16 6.20 4.15
N GLY A 33 -2.17 5.63 3.48
CA GLY A 33 -3.32 5.01 4.14
C GLY A 33 -4.24 6.02 4.84
N ASN A 34 -5.26 5.51 5.54
CA ASN A 34 -6.23 6.31 6.29
C ASN A 34 -6.61 5.67 7.63
N GLY A 35 -7.46 6.33 8.42
CA GLY A 35 -7.89 5.82 9.72
C GLY A 35 -8.61 4.46 9.66
N GLY A 36 -9.24 4.14 8.53
CA GLY A 36 -9.86 2.83 8.32
C GLY A 36 -8.86 1.73 7.97
N THR A 37 -7.85 2.00 7.14
CA THR A 37 -6.81 0.98 6.85
C THR A 37 -5.97 0.67 8.08
N ALA A 38 -5.83 1.62 9.01
CA ALA A 38 -5.13 1.42 10.28
C ALA A 38 -5.82 0.42 11.22
N THR A 39 -7.12 0.13 11.04
CA THR A 39 -7.86 -0.82 11.89
C THR A 39 -7.97 -2.22 11.28
N LEU A 40 -7.55 -2.38 10.02
CA LEU A 40 -7.62 -3.66 9.33
C LEU A 40 -6.53 -4.63 9.79
N GLN A 41 -6.88 -5.90 9.90
CA GLN A 41 -5.92 -6.96 10.19
C GLN A 41 -4.83 -7.00 9.11
N LYS A 42 -3.58 -7.26 9.51
CA LYS A 42 -2.40 -7.31 8.63
C LYS A 42 -2.07 -5.99 7.92
N CYS A 43 -2.74 -4.89 8.25
CA CYS A 43 -2.48 -3.59 7.62
C CYS A 43 -1.63 -2.71 8.51
N GLN A 44 -0.72 -1.96 7.89
CA GLN A 44 0.10 -0.95 8.56
C GLN A 44 0.20 0.27 7.66
N ASN A 45 -0.19 1.44 8.18
CA ASN A 45 0.00 2.70 7.48
C ASN A 45 1.44 3.20 7.65
N ILE A 46 2.04 3.68 6.57
CA ILE A 46 3.37 4.29 6.54
C ILE A 46 3.21 5.69 5.93
N PRO A 47 3.65 6.77 6.60
CA PRO A 47 3.37 8.15 6.18
C PRO A 47 4.29 8.61 5.03
N ILE A 48 4.21 7.92 3.89
CA ILE A 48 4.92 8.27 2.66
C ILE A 48 3.90 8.83 1.65
N PRO A 49 4.15 10.02 1.05
CA PRO A 49 3.33 10.56 -0.04
C PRO A 49 3.31 9.64 -1.26
N VAL A 50 2.22 9.68 -2.03
CA VAL A 50 2.04 8.75 -3.17
C VAL A 50 2.97 9.06 -4.35
N GLU A 51 3.48 10.28 -4.42
CA GLU A 51 4.44 10.79 -5.40
C GLU A 51 5.91 10.61 -4.99
N ASP A 52 6.21 10.16 -3.77
CA ASP A 52 7.58 9.97 -3.28
C ASP A 52 8.13 8.59 -3.69
N PHE A 53 8.40 8.43 -4.99
CA PHE A 53 8.89 7.18 -5.56
C PHE A 53 10.21 6.69 -4.94
N PRO A 54 11.19 7.55 -4.63
CA PRO A 54 12.40 7.12 -3.91
C PRO A 54 12.08 6.46 -2.56
N ALA A 55 11.22 7.07 -1.74
CA ALA A 55 10.84 6.51 -0.45
C ALA A 55 10.02 5.22 -0.59
N LEU A 56 9.09 5.16 -1.57
CA LEU A 56 8.34 3.94 -1.87
C LEU A 56 9.26 2.79 -2.30
N LYS A 57 10.24 3.07 -3.16
CA LYS A 57 11.24 2.09 -3.61
C LYS A 57 12.08 1.56 -2.45
N GLN A 58 12.51 2.45 -1.55
CA GLN A 58 13.23 2.06 -0.34
C GLN A 58 12.36 1.17 0.56
N LEU A 59 11.10 1.55 0.80
CA LEU A 59 10.16 0.74 1.58
C LEU A 59 9.98 -0.66 0.98
N ILE A 60 9.84 -0.76 -0.35
CA ILE A 60 9.69 -2.03 -1.06
C ILE A 60 10.91 -2.93 -0.82
N ALA A 61 12.13 -2.39 -0.92
CA ALA A 61 13.36 -3.12 -0.68
C ALA A 61 13.48 -3.56 0.78
N ASP A 62 13.33 -2.63 1.72
CA ASP A 62 13.51 -2.88 3.15
C ASP A 62 12.51 -3.91 3.68
N GLN A 63 11.27 -3.86 3.18
CA GLN A 63 10.21 -4.77 3.62
C GLN A 63 10.12 -6.05 2.81
N ASN A 64 10.89 -6.21 1.72
CA ASN A 64 10.76 -7.31 0.77
C ASN A 64 9.33 -7.45 0.22
N ILE A 65 8.78 -6.35 -0.29
CA ILE A 65 7.42 -6.32 -0.86
C ILE A 65 7.41 -7.01 -2.21
N SER A 66 6.44 -7.90 -2.41
CA SER A 66 6.35 -8.74 -3.62
C SER A 66 5.28 -8.28 -4.61
N LEU A 67 4.36 -7.41 -4.16
CA LEU A 67 3.28 -6.88 -4.97
C LEU A 67 2.99 -5.43 -4.56
N VAL A 68 2.89 -4.55 -5.55
CA VAL A 68 2.45 -3.17 -5.39
C VAL A 68 1.11 -3.00 -6.08
N VAL A 69 0.12 -2.45 -5.36
CA VAL A 69 -1.19 -2.09 -5.89
C VAL A 69 -1.30 -0.57 -5.85
N VAL A 70 -1.34 0.05 -7.03
CA VAL A 70 -1.46 1.50 -7.17
C VAL A 70 -2.94 1.85 -7.30
N GLY A 71 -3.46 2.54 -6.29
CA GLY A 71 -4.84 2.98 -6.24
C GLY A 71 -5.12 4.26 -7.04
N PRO A 72 -4.49 5.40 -6.71
CA PRO A 72 -4.75 6.69 -7.34
C PRO A 72 -4.09 6.80 -8.71
N GLU A 73 -4.67 7.67 -9.54
CA GLU A 73 -4.23 7.94 -10.91
C GLU A 73 -2.96 8.80 -11.00
N ILE A 74 -2.70 9.66 -10.00
CA ILE A 74 -1.57 10.60 -10.02
C ILE A 74 -0.22 9.88 -10.10
N PRO A 75 0.11 8.89 -9.24
CA PRO A 75 1.38 8.15 -9.34
C PRO A 75 1.56 7.45 -10.68
N LEU A 76 0.47 6.94 -11.27
CA LEU A 76 0.49 6.31 -12.58
C LEU A 76 0.84 7.33 -13.67
N ALA A 77 0.19 8.50 -13.65
CA ALA A 77 0.45 9.57 -14.62
C ALA A 77 1.86 10.16 -14.51
N LEU A 78 2.43 10.18 -13.29
CA LEU A 78 3.80 10.63 -13.02
C LEU A 78 4.86 9.57 -13.39
N GLY A 79 4.46 8.40 -13.86
CA GLY A 79 5.39 7.36 -14.31
C GLY A 79 6.07 6.62 -13.16
N ILE A 80 5.30 6.17 -12.16
CA ILE A 80 5.82 5.26 -11.14
C ILE A 80 6.50 4.02 -11.79
N THR A 81 7.73 3.71 -11.38
CA THR A 81 8.55 2.59 -11.90
C THR A 81 9.26 1.83 -10.80
#